data_AF-A0A257MW52-F1
#
_entry.id   AF-A0A257MW52-F1
#
_cell.length_a   1.000
_cell.length_b   1.000
_cell.length_c   1.000
_cell.angle_alpha   90.00
_cell.angle_beta   90.00
_cell.angle_gamma   90.00
#
_symmetry.space_group_name_H-M   'P 1'
#
loop_
_entity.id
_entity.type
_entity.pdbx_description
1 polymer ?
#
loop_
_entity_poly.entity_id
_entity_poly.type
_entity_poly.pdbx_seq_one_letter_code
_entity_poly.pdbx_strand_id
1 'polypeptide(L)'
;MNKLKQCFTLLIGLVAFSSYAAPKANKFLPPKVSFEVATRQLINNVDIYKGIHIFNLQCVMDWCELTQTSLECEPVESSEKGFTPQIITSSTRAGFLEISAMSEGMLEVTVFQGTHHQLPAKIRFEYIPELKKYETSTRVTGFKADGFINLKLFPNSIKTVDYIPITGSPHAESLGCGVMVHGIEKVL
;
A
#
# COMPACT_ATOMS: atom_id res chain seq x y z
N MET A 1 -8.99 -85.75 14.52
CA MET A 1 -8.03 -84.71 14.91
C MET A 1 -8.12 -83.54 13.93
N ASN A 2 -8.48 -82.39 14.50
CA ASN A 2 -8.22 -80.99 14.14
C ASN A 2 -8.51 -80.43 12.74
N LYS A 3 -9.46 -79.49 12.79
CA LYS A 3 -9.87 -78.46 11.85
C LYS A 3 -8.73 -77.48 11.55
N LEU A 4 -8.70 -76.93 10.33
CA LEU A 4 -8.53 -75.48 10.13
C LEU A 4 -8.98 -75.09 8.72
N LYS A 5 -10.23 -74.60 8.60
CA LYS A 5 -10.67 -73.81 7.44
C LYS A 5 -10.56 -72.35 7.84
N GLN A 6 -9.56 -71.65 7.34
CA GLN A 6 -9.43 -70.20 7.48
C GLN A 6 -10.40 -69.53 6.49
N CYS A 7 -11.46 -68.91 7.00
CA CYS A 7 -12.26 -67.94 6.26
C CYS A 7 -11.50 -66.62 6.23
N PHE A 8 -11.06 -66.18 5.05
CA PHE A 8 -10.62 -64.81 4.81
C PHE A 8 -11.87 -63.95 4.59
N THR A 9 -12.31 -63.26 5.63
CA THR A 9 -13.35 -62.23 5.53
C THR A 9 -12.69 -60.95 5.04
N LEU A 10 -12.92 -60.60 3.77
CA LEU A 10 -12.43 -59.37 3.16
C LEU A 10 -13.33 -58.20 3.62
N LEU A 11 -12.86 -57.40 4.58
CA LEU A 11 -13.48 -56.14 4.96
C LEU A 11 -13.14 -55.07 3.92
N ILE A 12 -14.08 -54.78 3.03
CA ILE A 12 -14.00 -53.62 2.13
C ILE A 12 -14.37 -52.39 2.94
N GLY A 13 -13.36 -51.69 3.47
CA GLY A 13 -13.54 -50.39 4.10
C GLY A 13 -13.97 -49.36 3.05
N LEU A 14 -15.17 -48.80 3.19
CA LEU A 14 -15.58 -47.60 2.46
C LEU A 14 -14.65 -46.45 2.83
N VAL A 15 -13.77 -46.07 1.91
CA VAL A 15 -13.07 -44.79 1.97
C VAL A 15 -14.05 -43.73 1.51
N ALA A 16 -14.65 -43.02 2.47
CA ALA A 16 -15.42 -41.83 2.19
C ALA A 16 -14.43 -40.77 1.68
N PHE A 17 -14.47 -40.49 0.38
CA PHE A 17 -13.83 -39.31 -0.19
C PHE A 17 -14.56 -38.09 0.38
N SER A 18 -14.04 -37.53 1.48
CA SER A 18 -14.41 -36.18 1.88
C SER A 18 -13.88 -35.26 0.78
N SER A 19 -14.79 -34.86 -0.11
CA SER A 19 -14.55 -33.76 -1.01
C SER A 19 -14.25 -32.54 -0.14
N TYR A 20 -12.96 -32.28 0.08
CA TYR A 20 -12.49 -31.01 0.60
C TYR A 20 -12.97 -29.94 -0.38
N ALA A 21 -14.10 -29.32 -0.06
CA ALA A 21 -14.51 -28.09 -0.68
C ALA A 21 -13.42 -27.09 -0.34
N ALA A 22 -12.52 -26.84 -1.30
CA ALA A 22 -11.57 -25.75 -1.21
C ALA A 22 -12.40 -24.50 -0.88
N PRO A 23 -12.07 -23.76 0.19
CA PRO A 23 -12.81 -22.55 0.52
C PRO A 23 -12.79 -21.66 -0.72
N LYS A 24 -13.99 -21.28 -1.21
CA LYS A 24 -14.11 -20.23 -2.23
C LYS A 24 -13.40 -19.01 -1.64
N ALA A 25 -12.18 -18.76 -2.10
CA ALA A 25 -11.52 -17.49 -1.83
C ALA A 25 -12.46 -16.44 -2.42
N ASN A 26 -13.18 -15.72 -1.56
CA ASN A 26 -13.89 -14.52 -1.96
C ASN A 26 -12.80 -13.61 -2.52
N LYS A 27 -12.71 -13.54 -3.86
CA LYS A 27 -11.84 -12.59 -4.55
C LYS A 27 -12.34 -11.21 -4.14
N PHE A 28 -11.67 -10.62 -3.17
CA PHE A 28 -11.85 -9.23 -2.82
C PHE A 28 -11.56 -8.41 -4.09
N LEU A 29 -12.58 -7.70 -4.56
CA LEU A 29 -12.43 -6.73 -5.63
C LEU A 29 -12.15 -5.39 -4.96
N PRO A 30 -10.98 -4.78 -5.16
CA PRO A 30 -10.67 -3.49 -4.55
C PRO A 30 -11.68 -2.42 -5.01
N PRO A 31 -12.03 -1.46 -4.14
CA PRO A 31 -12.91 -0.37 -4.52
C PRO A 31 -12.25 0.47 -5.64
N LYS A 32 -13.07 1.09 -6.49
CA LYS A 32 -12.59 2.00 -7.52
C LYS A 32 -12.17 3.32 -6.86
N VAL A 33 -10.87 3.54 -6.74
CA VAL A 33 -10.30 4.72 -6.06
C VAL A 33 -9.21 5.36 -6.89
N SER A 34 -9.02 6.68 -6.72
CA SER A 34 -7.93 7.46 -7.29
C SER A 34 -7.53 8.51 -6.28
N PHE A 35 -6.59 8.16 -5.40
CA PHE A 35 -6.14 9.00 -4.30
C PHE A 35 -4.81 9.64 -4.61
N GLU A 36 -4.64 10.87 -4.16
CA GLU A 36 -3.36 11.57 -4.17
C GLU A 36 -3.16 12.23 -2.81
N VAL A 37 -2.02 11.98 -2.18
CA VAL A 37 -1.68 12.55 -0.88
C VAL A 37 -0.25 13.03 -0.89
N ALA A 38 -0.05 14.34 -0.73
CA ALA A 38 1.25 14.92 -0.45
C ALA A 38 1.60 14.77 1.03
N THR A 39 2.85 14.41 1.31
CA THR A 39 3.31 14.00 2.65
C THR A 39 4.70 14.51 2.96
N ARG A 40 5.02 14.53 4.26
CA ARG A 40 6.38 14.74 4.80
C ARG A 40 6.88 13.48 5.49
N GLN A 41 8.20 13.28 5.45
CA GLN A 41 8.86 12.18 6.16
C GLN A 41 9.10 12.51 7.64
N LEU A 42 8.83 11.53 8.49
CA LEU A 42 9.21 11.52 9.89
C LEU A 42 10.26 10.43 10.15
N ILE A 43 11.27 10.77 10.96
CA ILE A 43 12.18 9.81 11.59
C ILE A 43 12.00 9.94 13.11
N ASN A 44 11.64 8.86 13.79
CA ASN A 44 11.36 8.86 15.24
C ASN A 44 10.38 9.97 15.64
N ASN A 45 9.30 10.16 14.86
CA ASN A 45 8.30 11.23 15.00
C ASN A 45 8.83 12.66 14.85
N VAL A 46 10.01 12.85 14.27
CA VAL A 46 10.57 14.18 13.97
C VAL A 46 10.57 14.40 12.46
N ASP A 47 9.95 15.50 12.03
CA ASP A 47 9.99 15.96 10.64
C ASP A 47 11.42 16.30 10.25
N ILE A 48 11.91 15.67 9.19
CA ILE A 48 13.27 15.85 8.72
C ILE A 48 13.39 16.89 7.61
N TYR A 49 12.28 17.48 7.15
CA TYR A 49 12.21 18.52 6.12
C TYR A 49 13.01 18.18 4.85
N LYS A 50 13.07 16.89 4.48
CA LYS A 50 13.83 16.38 3.33
C LYS A 50 12.93 16.06 2.15
N GLY A 51 12.22 17.07 1.66
CA GLY A 51 11.39 16.97 0.47
C GLY A 51 9.93 16.63 0.75
N ILE A 52 9.14 16.62 -0.33
CA ILE A 52 7.73 16.24 -0.31
C ILE A 52 7.58 14.90 -1.04
N HIS A 53 6.74 14.02 -0.50
CA HIS A 53 6.43 12.75 -1.14
C HIS A 53 4.96 12.66 -1.46
N ILE A 54 4.65 12.38 -2.71
CA ILE A 54 3.28 12.27 -3.22
C ILE A 54 2.98 10.80 -3.42
N PHE A 55 2.00 10.29 -2.69
CA PHE A 55 1.46 8.94 -2.88
C PHE A 55 0.21 9.02 -3.75
N ASN A 56 0.28 8.44 -4.94
CA ASN A 56 -0.84 8.33 -5.88
C ASN A 56 -1.29 6.86 -5.95
N LEU A 57 -2.48 6.55 -5.45
CA LEU A 57 -3.07 5.22 -5.51
C LEU A 57 -4.19 5.21 -6.54
N GLN A 58 -4.09 4.34 -7.53
CA GLN A 58 -5.17 4.09 -8.50
C GLN A 58 -5.60 2.64 -8.43
N CYS A 59 -6.89 2.41 -8.23
CA CYS A 59 -7.50 1.09 -8.31
C CYS A 59 -8.60 1.10 -9.36
N VAL A 60 -8.42 0.28 -10.39
CA VAL A 60 -9.38 0.17 -11.50
C VAL A 60 -9.64 -1.32 -11.76
N MET A 61 -10.91 -1.71 -11.66
CA MET A 61 -11.34 -3.11 -11.82
C MET A 61 -10.67 -4.05 -10.80
N ASP A 62 -9.70 -4.85 -11.26
CA ASP A 62 -9.05 -5.93 -10.52
C ASP A 62 -7.57 -5.66 -10.23
N TRP A 63 -7.08 -4.46 -10.56
CA TRP A 63 -5.69 -4.07 -10.31
C TRP A 63 -5.61 -2.73 -9.61
N CYS A 64 -4.56 -2.61 -8.80
CA CYS A 64 -4.18 -1.36 -8.19
C CYS A 64 -2.70 -1.08 -8.41
N GLU A 65 -2.37 0.19 -8.49
CA GLU A 65 -1.02 0.69 -8.58
C GLU A 65 -0.85 1.87 -7.61
N LEU A 66 0.23 1.83 -6.86
CA LEU A 66 0.68 2.89 -6.00
C LEU A 66 1.97 3.47 -6.59
N THR A 67 1.95 4.75 -6.90
CA THR A 67 3.14 5.51 -7.28
C THR A 67 3.52 6.44 -6.14
N GLN A 68 4.77 6.35 -5.69
CA GLN A 68 5.39 7.30 -4.79
C GLN A 68 6.33 8.20 -5.59
N THR A 69 6.03 9.49 -5.64
CA THR A 69 6.90 10.52 -6.24
C THR A 69 7.55 11.32 -5.13
N SER A 70 8.88 11.24 -5.01
CA SER A 70 9.65 12.02 -4.05
C SER A 70 10.24 13.24 -4.74
N LEU A 71 9.96 14.43 -4.20
CA LEU A 71 10.41 15.72 -4.68
C LEU A 71 11.42 16.30 -3.69
N GLU A 72 12.69 16.17 -4.01
CA GLU A 72 13.79 16.78 -3.27
C GLU A 72 14.36 17.93 -4.10
N CYS A 73 14.63 19.06 -3.45
CA CYS A 73 15.24 20.23 -4.08
C CYS A 73 16.77 20.06 -4.01
N GLU A 74 17.39 19.83 -5.16
CA GLU A 74 18.83 19.60 -5.28
C GLU A 74 19.43 20.66 -6.25
N PRO A 75 20.74 20.95 -6.15
CA PRO A 75 21.40 21.79 -7.14
C PRO A 75 21.33 21.14 -8.53
N VAL A 76 20.78 21.86 -9.50
CA VAL A 76 20.93 21.57 -10.93
C VAL A 76 22.09 22.43 -11.43
N GLU A 77 22.81 21.96 -12.45
CA GLU A 77 24.06 22.54 -12.96
C GLU A 77 24.13 24.09 -12.84
N SER A 78 25.26 24.60 -12.33
CA SER A 78 25.58 26.04 -12.26
C SER A 78 24.71 26.94 -11.34
N SER A 79 24.33 26.45 -10.16
CA SER A 79 23.74 27.20 -9.00
C SER A 79 22.22 27.40 -8.97
N GLU A 80 21.50 26.95 -10.00
CA GLU A 80 20.04 26.89 -9.96
C GLU A 80 19.60 25.65 -9.17
N LYS A 81 18.70 25.82 -8.19
CA LYS A 81 18.09 24.68 -7.49
C LYS A 81 16.84 24.24 -8.25
N GLY A 82 16.71 22.93 -8.45
CA GLY A 82 15.56 22.34 -9.13
C GLY A 82 15.06 21.10 -8.40
N PHE A 83 13.86 20.68 -8.75
CA PHE A 83 13.32 19.42 -8.25
C PHE A 83 13.78 18.26 -9.14
N THR A 84 14.40 17.26 -8.52
CA THR A 84 14.72 15.98 -9.18
C THR A 84 13.71 14.94 -8.69
N PRO A 85 12.68 14.59 -9.48
CA PRO A 85 11.69 13.63 -9.05
C PRO A 85 12.26 12.21 -9.04
N GLN A 86 12.09 11.50 -7.93
CA GLN A 86 12.28 10.05 -7.87
C GLN A 86 10.91 9.37 -7.84
N ILE A 87 10.68 8.44 -8.76
CA ILE A 87 9.40 7.75 -8.90
C ILE A 87 9.59 6.26 -8.61
N ILE A 88 8.78 5.74 -7.69
CA ILE A 88 8.72 4.31 -7.37
C ILE A 88 7.28 3.85 -7.55
N THR A 89 7.09 2.77 -8.30
CA THR A 89 5.77 2.22 -8.60
C THR A 89 5.65 0.80 -8.06
N SER A 90 4.57 0.51 -7.34
CA SER A 90 4.22 -0.81 -6.82
C SER A 90 2.85 -1.21 -7.34
N SER A 91 2.69 -2.45 -7.81
CA SER A 91 1.44 -2.90 -8.43
C SER A 91 1.02 -4.28 -7.95
N THR A 92 -0.30 -4.49 -7.88
CA THR A 92 -0.87 -5.80 -7.49
C THR A 92 -0.53 -6.87 -8.54
N ARG A 93 -0.45 -6.49 -9.82
CA ARG A 93 -0.09 -7.41 -10.91
C ARG A 93 1.36 -7.88 -10.83
N ALA A 94 2.25 -7.04 -10.29
CA ALA A 94 3.66 -7.37 -10.09
C ALA A 94 3.93 -8.08 -8.75
N GLY A 95 2.92 -8.22 -7.87
CA GLY A 95 3.08 -8.84 -6.55
C GLY A 95 3.80 -7.97 -5.52
N PHE A 96 3.93 -6.66 -5.76
CA PHE A 96 4.55 -5.72 -4.81
C PHE A 96 3.54 -4.88 -4.03
N LEU A 97 2.25 -5.11 -4.27
CA LEU A 97 1.15 -4.38 -3.64
C LEU A 97 0.03 -5.34 -3.26
N GLU A 98 -0.46 -5.23 -2.03
CA GLU A 98 -1.68 -5.88 -1.56
C GLU A 98 -2.66 -4.83 -1.03
N ILE A 99 -3.95 -5.06 -1.24
CA ILE A 99 -5.01 -4.12 -0.89
C ILE A 99 -6.06 -4.85 -0.06
N SER A 100 -6.42 -4.27 1.08
CA SER A 100 -7.45 -4.80 1.98
C SER A 100 -8.40 -3.69 2.41
N ALA A 101 -9.71 -3.86 2.16
CA ALA A 101 -10.71 -3.00 2.78
C ALA A 101 -10.82 -3.35 4.26
N MET A 102 -10.57 -2.37 5.14
CA MET A 102 -10.72 -2.56 6.58
C MET A 102 -12.17 -2.36 7.01
N SER A 103 -12.82 -1.35 6.43
CA SER A 103 -14.22 -1.01 6.60
C SER A 103 -14.70 -0.18 5.40
N GLU A 104 -15.97 0.20 5.39
CA GLU A 104 -16.43 1.27 4.49
C GLU A 104 -15.63 2.55 4.77
N GLY A 105 -15.13 3.21 3.71
CA GLY A 105 -14.32 4.43 3.81
C GLY A 105 -12.90 4.23 4.33
N MET A 106 -12.41 2.99 4.48
CA MET A 106 -11.04 2.72 4.95
C MET A 106 -10.34 1.62 4.15
N LEU A 107 -9.17 1.96 3.61
CA LEU A 107 -8.33 1.05 2.82
C LEU A 107 -6.95 0.90 3.46
N GLU A 108 -6.51 -0.35 3.69
CA GLU A 108 -5.12 -0.66 3.99
C GLU A 108 -4.42 -1.15 2.71
N VAL A 109 -3.26 -0.59 2.44
CA VAL A 109 -2.38 -0.92 1.33
C VAL A 109 -1.07 -1.41 1.91
N THR A 110 -0.66 -2.62 1.55
CA THR A 110 0.65 -3.18 1.93
C THR A 110 1.58 -3.13 0.71
N VAL A 111 2.71 -2.46 0.88
CA VAL A 111 3.77 -2.35 -0.14
C VAL A 111 4.92 -3.28 0.26
N PHE A 112 5.32 -4.18 -0.62
CA PHE A 112 6.46 -5.06 -0.37
C PHE A 112 7.72 -4.47 -1.00
N GLN A 113 8.65 -4.03 -0.15
CA GLN A 113 9.89 -3.37 -0.59
C GLN A 113 11.02 -4.37 -0.88
N GLY A 114 10.83 -5.64 -0.50
CA GLY A 114 11.72 -6.75 -0.80
C GLY A 114 11.06 -7.81 -1.69
N THR A 115 11.87 -8.72 -2.22
CA THR A 115 11.39 -9.88 -2.97
C THR A 115 10.57 -10.82 -2.09
N HIS A 116 9.69 -11.64 -2.69
CA HIS A 116 8.91 -12.66 -1.97
C HIS A 116 8.07 -12.10 -0.80
N HIS A 117 7.43 -10.94 -1.02
CA HIS A 117 6.60 -10.26 -0.02
C HIS A 117 7.34 -9.90 1.29
N GLN A 118 8.65 -9.66 1.20
CA GLN A 118 9.45 -9.21 2.33
C GLN A 118 9.37 -7.68 2.51
N LEU A 119 9.72 -7.23 3.72
CA LEU A 119 9.83 -5.81 4.09
C LEU A 119 8.51 -5.03 3.83
N PRO A 120 7.39 -5.47 4.42
CA PRO A 120 6.10 -4.82 4.22
C PRO A 120 6.10 -3.43 4.86
N ALA A 121 5.71 -2.43 4.08
CA ALA A 121 5.28 -1.14 4.57
C ALA A 121 3.76 -1.04 4.45
N LYS A 122 3.13 -0.26 5.32
CA LYS A 122 1.67 -0.10 5.33
C LYS A 122 1.29 1.33 5.06
N ILE A 123 0.23 1.50 4.28
CA ILE A 123 -0.45 2.77 4.09
C ILE A 123 -1.92 2.57 4.42
N ARG A 124 -2.49 3.51 5.17
CA ARG A 124 -3.92 3.57 5.45
C ARG A 124 -4.49 4.85 4.86
N PHE A 125 -5.54 4.68 4.06
CA PHE A 125 -6.35 5.77 3.55
C PHE A 125 -7.71 5.74 4.22
N GLU A 126 -8.10 6.87 4.80
CA GLU A 126 -9.48 7.16 5.16
C GLU A 126 -10.05 8.06 4.07
N TYR A 127 -11.23 7.73 3.56
CA TYR A 127 -11.82 8.40 2.41
C TYR A 127 -13.34 8.40 2.49
N ILE A 128 -13.96 9.32 1.75
CA ILE A 128 -15.42 9.37 1.58
C ILE A 128 -15.80 8.48 0.39
N PRO A 129 -16.56 7.38 0.59
CA PRO A 129 -17.05 6.57 -0.51
C PRO A 129 -17.99 7.38 -1.41
N GLU A 130 -17.88 7.19 -2.73
CA GLU A 130 -18.87 7.78 -3.65
C GLU A 130 -20.17 6.98 -3.58
N LEU A 131 -21.30 7.69 -3.62
CA LEU A 131 -22.63 7.08 -3.48
C LEU A 131 -23.05 6.27 -4.72
N LYS A 132 -22.40 6.48 -5.87
CA LYS A 132 -22.73 5.76 -7.11
C LYS A 132 -21.70 4.67 -7.44
N LYS A 133 -22.21 3.49 -7.76
CA LYS A 133 -21.44 2.26 -8.06
C LYS A 133 -20.31 2.38 -9.10
N TYR A 134 -20.37 3.38 -10.00
CA TYR A 134 -19.40 3.55 -11.09
C TYR A 134 -18.46 4.73 -10.90
N GLU A 135 -18.70 5.55 -9.87
CA GLU A 135 -17.87 6.69 -9.55
C GLU A 135 -16.58 6.22 -8.86
N THR A 136 -15.53 7.02 -9.00
CA THR A 136 -14.21 6.73 -8.43
C THR A 136 -14.09 7.61 -7.20
N SER A 137 -13.88 7.01 -6.03
CA SER A 137 -13.59 7.81 -4.85
C SER A 137 -12.22 8.48 -4.99
N THR A 138 -12.21 9.80 -4.86
CA THR A 138 -10.99 10.61 -4.96
C THR A 138 -10.67 11.36 -3.67
N ARG A 139 -11.65 11.50 -2.78
CA ARG A 139 -11.56 12.34 -1.58
C ARG A 139 -10.98 11.59 -0.40
N VAL A 140 -9.70 11.84 -0.10
CA VAL A 140 -9.01 11.35 1.09
C VAL A 140 -9.19 12.33 2.25
N THR A 141 -9.58 11.82 3.40
CA THR A 141 -9.79 12.59 4.65
C THR A 141 -8.75 12.27 5.71
N GLY A 142 -8.07 11.14 5.59
CA GLY A 142 -7.02 10.71 6.50
C GLY A 142 -5.99 9.84 5.79
N PHE A 143 -4.74 9.95 6.23
CA PHE A 143 -3.62 9.21 5.66
C PHE A 143 -2.59 8.91 6.73
N LYS A 144 -2.05 7.70 6.70
CA LYS A 144 -0.87 7.31 7.47
C LYS A 144 -0.07 6.29 6.67
N ALA A 145 1.25 6.47 6.60
CA ALA A 145 2.15 5.47 6.06
C ALA A 145 3.28 5.17 7.04
N ASP A 146 3.53 3.89 7.29
CA ASP A 146 4.53 3.41 8.25
C ASP A 146 5.34 2.23 7.69
N GLY A 147 6.58 2.10 8.17
CA GLY A 147 7.44 0.96 7.85
C GLY A 147 8.20 1.05 6.51
N PHE A 148 8.27 2.23 5.89
CA PHE A 148 9.02 2.43 4.65
C PHE A 148 10.52 2.49 4.92
N ILE A 149 11.34 1.85 4.09
CA ILE A 149 12.79 1.85 4.24
C ILE A 149 13.36 2.94 3.33
N ASN A 150 14.20 3.81 3.89
CA ASN A 150 14.91 4.84 3.12
C ASN A 150 16.42 4.60 3.15
N LEU A 151 16.93 3.89 2.14
CA LEU A 151 18.36 3.58 2.01
C LEU A 151 19.22 4.81 1.66
N LYS A 152 18.64 5.89 1.10
CA LYS A 152 19.36 7.16 0.86
C LYS A 152 19.71 7.82 2.19
N LEU A 153 18.79 7.79 3.16
CA LEU A 153 19.00 8.34 4.50
C LEU A 153 19.83 7.41 5.39
N PHE A 154 19.66 6.10 5.23
CA PHE A 154 20.28 5.08 6.08
C PHE A 154 20.98 4.00 5.25
N PRO A 155 22.08 4.32 4.55
CA PRO A 155 22.73 3.39 3.61
C PRO A 155 23.29 2.14 4.30
N ASN A 156 23.64 2.24 5.59
CA ASN A 156 24.30 1.18 6.35
C ASN A 156 23.37 0.48 7.37
N SER A 157 22.07 0.79 7.39
CA SER A 157 21.15 0.19 8.36
C SER A 157 19.71 0.19 7.85
N ILE A 158 18.99 -0.91 8.09
CA ILE A 158 17.54 -0.95 7.83
C ILE A 158 16.84 -0.16 8.92
N LYS A 159 16.44 1.07 8.60
CA LYS A 159 15.60 1.92 9.44
C LYS A 159 14.38 2.35 8.67
N THR A 160 13.27 2.44 9.38
CA THR A 160 12.00 2.86 8.81
C THR A 160 11.82 4.37 8.91
N VAL A 161 11.10 4.91 7.95
CA VAL A 161 10.55 6.26 7.94
C VAL A 161 9.03 6.15 7.86
N ASP A 162 8.37 7.10 8.49
CA ASP A 162 6.92 7.24 8.41
C ASP A 162 6.59 8.45 7.55
N TYR A 163 5.40 8.47 6.95
CA TYR A 163 4.91 9.64 6.22
C TYR A 163 3.62 10.15 6.83
N ILE A 164 3.58 11.46 7.05
CA ILE A 164 2.40 12.17 7.51
C ILE A 164 1.85 13.08 6.40
N PRO A 165 0.53 13.23 6.30
CA PRO A 165 -0.05 14.05 5.26
C PRO A 165 0.20 15.54 5.52
N ILE A 166 0.40 16.28 4.44
CA ILE A 166 0.36 17.74 4.46
C ILE A 166 -1.12 18.16 4.54
N THR A 167 -1.45 18.96 5.54
CA THR A 167 -2.83 19.42 5.80
C THR A 167 -3.06 20.82 5.28
N GLY A 168 -4.28 21.07 4.78
CA GLY A 168 -4.68 22.34 4.19
C GLY A 168 -4.45 22.34 2.68
N SER A 169 -5.47 22.68 1.91
CA SER A 169 -5.41 22.70 0.44
C SER A 169 -5.96 24.03 -0.09
N PRO A 170 -5.27 24.69 -1.04
CA PRO A 170 -3.92 24.38 -1.55
C PRO A 170 -2.82 24.62 -0.49
N HIS A 171 -1.72 23.88 -0.57
CA HIS A 171 -0.53 24.09 0.28
C HIS A 171 0.68 24.49 -0.57
N ALA A 172 1.40 25.50 -0.11
CA ALA A 172 2.69 25.89 -0.68
C ALA A 172 3.79 25.60 0.34
N GLU A 173 4.80 24.84 -0.07
CA GLU A 173 5.94 24.48 0.77
C GLU A 173 7.23 24.97 0.11
N SER A 174 8.04 25.71 0.88
CA SER A 174 9.33 26.20 0.40
C SER A 174 10.43 25.23 0.84
N LEU A 175 10.85 24.37 -0.09
CA LEU A 175 11.94 23.41 0.12
C LEU A 175 13.30 23.96 -0.38
N GLY A 176 13.44 25.29 -0.45
CA GLY A 176 14.53 25.97 -1.17
C GLY A 176 14.28 26.08 -2.69
N CYS A 177 13.32 25.31 -3.19
CA CYS A 177 12.63 25.43 -4.45
C CYS A 177 11.12 25.54 -4.08
N GLY A 178 10.36 26.46 -4.65
CA GLY A 178 8.93 26.57 -4.35
C GLY A 178 8.14 25.47 -5.04
N VAL A 179 7.34 24.69 -4.30
CA VAL A 179 6.39 23.73 -4.86
C VAL A 179 4.99 23.96 -4.29
N MET A 180 3.99 23.83 -5.16
CA MET A 180 2.59 23.84 -4.79
C MET A 180 2.07 22.41 -4.88
N VAL A 181 1.45 21.94 -3.81
CA VAL A 181 0.87 20.59 -3.72
C VAL A 181 -0.55 20.65 -3.15
N HIS A 182 -1.37 19.67 -3.53
CA HIS A 182 -2.67 19.48 -2.89
C HIS A 182 -2.47 18.77 -1.55
N GLY A 183 -2.84 19.44 -0.46
CA GLY A 183 -2.94 18.81 0.86
C GLY A 183 -4.27 18.09 1.04
N ILE A 184 -4.43 17.39 2.16
CA ILE A 184 -5.73 16.83 2.55
C ILE A 184 -6.55 17.86 3.37
N GLU A 185 -7.85 17.93 3.08
CA GLU A 185 -8.81 18.67 3.90
C GLU A 185 -9.25 17.80 5.08
N LYS A 186 -9.00 18.25 6.30
CA LYS A 186 -9.59 17.60 7.48
C LYS A 186 -11.08 17.90 7.50
N VAL A 187 -11.90 16.85 7.50
CA VAL A 187 -13.32 16.99 7.80
C VAL A 187 -13.45 17.17 9.32
N LEU A 188 -13.99 18.31 9.74
CA LEU A 188 -14.26 18.65 11.14
C LEU A 188 -15.51 17.93 11.66
#